data_AF-A0A2T6T1U0-F1
#
_entry.id   AF-A0A2T6T1U0-F1
#
_cell.length_a   1.000
_cell.length_b   1.000
_cell.length_c   1.000
_cell.angle_alpha   90.00
_cell.angle_beta   90.00
_cell.angle_gamma   90.00
#
_symmetry.space_group_name_H-M   'P 1'
#
loop_
_entity.id
_entity.type
_entity.pdbx_description
1 polymer ?
#
loop_
_entity_poly.entity_id
_entity_poly.type
_entity_poly.pdbx_seq_one_letter_code
_entity_poly.pdbx_strand_id
1 'polypeptide(L)'
;VEAALKHQDLLSSMLLERSLIRVNKERLQTYLSLYANETSTHLSEIQILAIDKLFELGYQHGFYANLLKTKDCLLTDEYLKYRFS
;
A
#
# COMPACT_ATOMS: atom_id res chain seq x y z
N VAL A 1 6.17 -7.52 6.88
CA VAL A 1 6.11 -6.05 6.76
C VAL A 1 7.07 -5.39 7.75
N GLU A 2 7.11 -5.83 9.02
CA GLU A 2 8.04 -5.31 10.04
C GLU A 2 9.52 -5.25 9.62
N ALA A 3 10.04 -6.26 8.93
CA ALA A 3 11.46 -6.29 8.55
C ALA A 3 11.87 -5.13 7.62
N ALA A 4 10.99 -4.72 6.69
CA ALA A 4 11.25 -3.60 5.78
C ALA A 4 11.17 -2.25 6.50
N LEU A 5 10.25 -2.13 7.46
CA LEU A 5 10.08 -0.94 8.31
C LEU A 5 11.27 -0.76 9.26
N LYS A 6 11.72 -1.87 9.88
CA LYS A 6 12.75 -1.87 10.93
C LYS A 6 14.18 -1.81 10.39
N HIS A 7 14.39 -2.26 9.15
CA HIS A 7 15.72 -2.36 8.53
C HIS A 7 15.74 -1.80 7.09
N GLN A 8 15.07 -0.66 6.89
CA GLN A 8 14.89 -0.02 5.57
C GLN A 8 16.22 0.20 4.83
N ASP A 9 17.28 0.60 5.54
CA ASP A 9 18.61 0.81 4.95
C ASP A 9 19.30 -0.48 4.50
N LEU A 10 19.15 -1.56 5.28
CA LEU A 10 19.69 -2.87 4.93
C LEU A 10 18.97 -3.43 3.69
N LEU A 11 17.64 -3.34 3.67
CA LEU A 11 16.83 -3.76 2.54
C LEU A 11 17.17 -2.97 1.27
N SER A 12 17.28 -1.65 1.39
CA SER A 12 17.69 -0.74 0.31
C SER A 12 19.03 -1.15 -0.30
N SER A 13 20.02 -1.42 0.56
CA SER A 13 21.37 -1.86 0.15
C SER A 13 21.33 -3.21 -0.58
N MET A 14 20.61 -4.20 -0.04
CA MET A 14 20.47 -5.53 -0.66
C MET A 14 19.78 -5.48 -2.04
N LEU A 15 18.78 -4.61 -2.22
CA LEU A 15 18.06 -4.48 -3.48
C LEU A 15 18.93 -3.84 -4.56
N LEU A 16 19.74 -2.84 -4.20
CA LEU A 16 20.71 -2.20 -5.09
C LEU A 16 21.83 -3.17 -5.49
N GLU A 17 22.41 -3.88 -4.52
CA GLU A 17 23.50 -4.85 -4.76
C GLU A 17 23.09 -5.97 -5.73
N ARG A 18 21.83 -6.40 -5.66
CA ARG A 18 21.29 -7.46 -6.53
C ARG A 18 20.72 -6.93 -7.85
N SER A 19 20.84 -5.63 -8.13
CA SER A 19 20.27 -4.98 -9.33
C SER A 19 18.76 -5.24 -9.52
N LEU A 20 18.01 -5.42 -8.42
CA LEU A 20 16.58 -5.74 -8.45
C LEU A 20 15.70 -4.50 -8.67
N ILE A 21 16.31 -3.32 -8.68
CA ILE A 21 15.62 -2.02 -8.74
C ILE A 21 16.40 -1.05 -9.63
N ARG A 22 15.66 -0.18 -10.33
CA ARG A 22 16.20 0.77 -11.32
C ARG A 22 16.16 2.21 -10.82
N VAL A 23 16.25 2.40 -9.50
CA VAL A 23 16.20 3.72 -8.85
C VAL A 23 17.46 3.92 -8.03
N ASN A 24 17.92 5.17 -7.90
CA ASN A 24 19.06 5.48 -7.03
C ASN A 24 18.69 5.33 -5.55
N LYS A 25 19.71 5.24 -4.69
CA LYS A 25 19.55 5.01 -3.25
C LYS A 25 18.66 6.05 -2.57
N GLU A 26 18.84 7.32 -2.91
CA GLU A 26 18.10 8.45 -2.34
C GLU A 26 16.61 8.36 -2.66
N ARG A 27 16.26 8.15 -3.95
CA ARG A 27 14.85 8.00 -4.36
C ARG A 27 14.23 6.75 -3.77
N LEU A 28 14.99 5.66 -3.65
CA LEU A 28 14.50 4.44 -3.02
C LEU A 28 14.15 4.67 -1.55
N GLN A 29 15.00 5.38 -0.80
CA GLN A 29 14.70 5.75 0.58
C GLN A 29 13.42 6.60 0.67
N THR A 30 13.23 7.56 -0.24
CA THR A 30 11.99 8.34 -0.30
C THR A 30 10.77 7.48 -0.59
N TYR A 31 10.83 6.55 -1.55
CA TYR A 31 9.68 5.68 -1.83
C TYR A 31 9.38 4.75 -0.67
N LEU A 32 10.42 4.17 -0.05
CA LEU A 32 10.24 3.33 1.12
C LEU A 32 9.66 4.12 2.30
N SER A 33 10.05 5.38 2.53
CA SER A 33 9.46 6.18 3.60
C SER A 33 8.00 6.55 3.35
N LEU A 34 7.56 6.64 2.09
CA LEU A 34 6.16 6.89 1.73
C LEU A 34 5.25 5.68 1.97
N TYR A 35 5.73 4.47 1.66
CA TYR A 35 4.90 3.25 1.64
C TYR A 35 5.21 2.24 2.74
N ALA A 36 6.39 2.30 3.35
CA ALA A 36 6.83 1.42 4.42
C ALA A 36 7.05 2.23 5.71
N ASN A 37 6.03 3.00 6.10
CA ASN A 37 5.93 3.65 7.41
C ASN A 37 4.79 3.03 8.23
N GLU A 38 4.77 3.30 9.54
CA GLU A 38 3.82 2.67 10.47
C GLU A 38 2.35 2.95 10.10
N THR A 39 2.08 4.14 9.56
CA THR A 39 0.73 4.57 9.17
C THR A 39 0.28 4.05 7.81
N SER A 40 1.18 3.47 7.01
CA SER A 40 0.87 2.89 5.70
C SER A 40 0.50 1.40 5.76
N THR A 41 0.43 0.82 6.97
CA THR A 41 0.08 -0.60 7.16
C THR A 41 -1.43 -0.83 7.07
N HIS A 42 -2.23 0.09 7.58
CA HIS A 42 -3.69 0.02 7.59
C HIS A 42 -4.31 1.40 7.34
N LEU A 43 -5.46 1.43 6.65
CA LEU A 43 -6.25 2.64 6.54
C LEU A 43 -7.00 2.91 7.85
N SER A 44 -7.00 4.16 8.30
CA SER A 44 -7.87 4.59 9.39
C SER A 44 -9.33 4.66 8.95
N GLU A 45 -10.26 4.68 9.91
CA GLU A 45 -11.69 4.77 9.62
C GLU A 45 -12.03 6.03 8.82
N ILE A 46 -11.40 7.17 9.14
CA ILE A 46 -11.60 8.44 8.41
C ILE A 46 -11.14 8.30 6.96
N GLN A 47 -10.00 7.65 6.73
CA GLN A 47 -9.49 7.41 5.38
C GLN A 47 -10.42 6.50 4.58
N ILE A 48 -10.96 5.46 5.20
CA ILE A 48 -11.94 4.57 4.58
C ILE A 48 -13.19 5.35 4.18
N LEU A 49 -13.74 6.18 5.06
CA LEU A 49 -14.92 7.00 4.77
C LEU A 49 -14.66 8.02 3.66
N ALA A 50 -13.46 8.62 3.64
CA ALA A 50 -13.06 9.53 2.58
C ALA A 50 -13.02 8.83 1.21
N ILE A 51 -12.45 7.62 1.13
CA ILE A 51 -12.38 6.85 -0.11
C ILE A 51 -13.78 6.38 -0.55
N ASP A 52 -14.61 5.92 0.39
CA ASP A 52 -16.01 5.60 0.12
C ASP A 52 -16.76 6.80 -0.49
N LYS A 53 -16.48 8.03 -0.02
CA LYS A 53 -17.07 9.23 -0.59
C LYS A 53 -16.58 9.49 -2.02
N LEU A 54 -15.31 9.22 -2.32
CA LEU A 54 -14.78 9.33 -3.68
C LEU A 54 -15.41 8.30 -4.62
N PHE A 55 -15.63 7.06 -4.16
CA PHE A 55 -16.35 6.05 -4.93
C PHE A 55 -17.81 6.46 -5.18
N GLU A 56 -18.48 7.04 -4.18
CA GLU A 56 -19.84 7.56 -4.34
C GLU A 56 -19.89 8.67 -5.41
N LEU A 57 -18.96 9.62 -5.38
CA LEU A 57 -18.87 10.70 -6.36
C LEU A 57 -18.61 10.16 -7.77
N GLY A 58 -17.68 9.21 -7.91
CA GLY A 58 -17.39 8.57 -9.20
C GLY A 58 -18.59 7.78 -9.74
N TYR A 59 -19.32 7.08 -8.88
CA TYR A 59 -20.53 6.37 -9.25
C TYR A 59 -21.63 7.33 -9.72
N GLN A 60 -21.86 8.42 -8.99
CA GLN A 60 -22.83 9.46 -9.36
C GLN A 60 -22.54 10.11 -10.72
N HIS A 61 -21.26 10.22 -11.10
CA HIS A 61 -20.84 10.73 -12.40
C HIS A 61 -20.74 9.65 -13.49
N GLY A 62 -21.14 8.41 -13.20
CA GLY A 62 -21.09 7.29 -14.16
C GLY A 62 -19.69 6.77 -14.47
N PHE A 63 -18.67 7.14 -13.68
CA PHE A 63 -17.31 6.61 -13.82
C PHE A 63 -17.21 5.14 -13.40
N TYR A 64 -18.01 4.75 -12.40
CA TYR A 64 -18.13 3.36 -11.95
C TYR A 64 -19.51 2.80 -12.31
N ALA A 65 -19.55 1.57 -12.83
CA ALA A 65 -20.80 0.89 -13.16
C ALA A 65 -21.63 0.51 -11.91
N ASN A 66 -20.95 0.27 -10.79
CA ASN A 66 -21.54 -0.09 -9.51
C ASN A 66 -20.91 0.75 -8.40
N LEU A 67 -21.65 0.97 -7.31
CA LEU A 67 -21.11 1.62 -6.13
C LEU A 67 -20.10 0.69 -5.44
N LEU A 68 -18.84 1.12 -5.38
CA LEU A 68 -17.77 0.40 -4.70
C LEU A 68 -17.69 0.79 -3.23
N LYS A 69 -17.26 -0.16 -2.40
CA LYS A 69 -16.87 0.08 -1.01
C LYS A 69 -15.40 -0.21 -0.82
N THR A 70 -14.72 0.66 -0.09
CA THR A 70 -13.29 0.56 0.18
C THR A 70 -12.92 -0.80 0.75
N LYS A 71 -13.73 -1.32 1.70
CA LYS A 71 -13.50 -2.61 2.34
C LYS A 71 -13.46 -3.79 1.37
N ASP A 72 -14.23 -3.74 0.29
CA ASP A 72 -14.28 -4.80 -0.72
C ASP A 72 -13.04 -4.78 -1.63
N CYS A 73 -12.31 -3.66 -1.65
CA CYS A 73 -11.08 -3.47 -2.41
C CYS A 73 -9.80 -3.70 -1.58
N LEU A 74 -9.94 -3.95 -0.27
CA LEU A 74 -8.81 -4.24 0.60
C LEU A 74 -8.47 -5.74 0.55
N LEU A 75 -7.18 -6.05 0.53
CA LEU A 75 -6.72 -7.40 0.81
C LEU A 75 -7.05 -7.72 2.27
N THR A 76 -7.87 -8.74 2.49
CA THR A 76 -8.23 -9.19 3.83
C THR A 76 -7.06 -9.92 4.48
N ASP A 77 -7.02 -9.94 5.81
CA ASP A 77 -6.05 -10.77 6.54
C ASP A 77 -6.20 -12.26 6.22
N GLU A 78 -7.36 -12.67 5.68
CA GLU A 78 -7.57 -14.03 5.19
C GLU A 78 -6.65 -14.36 4.01
N TYR A 79 -6.36 -13.39 3.12
CA TYR A 79 -5.40 -13.58 2.05
C TYR A 79 -4.01 -13.97 2.57
N LEU A 80 -3.59 -13.47 3.75
CA LEU A 80 -2.32 -13.86 4.36
C LEU A 80 -2.28 -15.34 4.75
N LYS A 81 -3.42 -15.95 5.08
CA LYS A 81 -3.52 -17.39 5.37
C LYS A 81 -3.25 -18.22 4.10
N TYR A 82 -3.72 -17.74 2.96
CA TYR A 82 -3.57 -18.43 1.67
C TYR A 82 -2.26 -18.15 0.95
N ARG A 83 -1.58 -17.04 1.28
CA ARG A 83 -0.35 -16.62 0.59
C ARG A 83 0.84 -17.56 0.81
N PHE A 84 0.86 -18.28 1.93
CA PHE A 84 1.97 -19.15 2.35
C PHE A 84 1.53 -20.61 2.55
N SER A 85 0.32 -20.98 2.11
CA SER A 85 -0.10 -22.38 1.98
C SER A 85 0.51 -23.01 0.73
#